data_AF-A0A098S3J0-F1
#
_entry.id   AF-A0A098S3J0-F1
#
_cell.length_a   1.000
_cell.length_b   1.000
_cell.length_c   1.000
_cell.angle_alpha   90.00
_cell.angle_beta   90.00
_cell.angle_gamma   90.00
#
_symmetry.space_group_name_H-M   'P 1'
#
loop_
_entity.id
_entity.type
_entity.pdbx_description
1 polymer ?
#
loop_
_entity_poly.entity_id
_entity_poly.type
_entity_poly.pdbx_seq_one_letter_code
_entity_poly.pdbx_strand_id
1 'polypeptide(L)'
;MFEQIIHKEIENNQDVKFFLATDDSQVKAYLIKKFPGAIHTNDFELNRTTRKGIENAVIDLYMLSKTEKIYASHGSSFSETAFHMGETKLEILKTN
;
A
#
# COMPACT_ATOMS: atom_id res chain seq x y z
N MET A 1 13.01 1.57 5.58
CA MET A 1 11.79 1.89 6.34
C MET A 1 10.65 0.92 6.03
N PHE A 2 9.96 1.01 4.88
CA PHE A 2 8.85 0.09 4.54
C PHE A 2 9.29 -1.38 4.50
N GLU A 3 10.45 -1.68 3.91
CA GLU A 3 10.99 -3.05 3.93
C GLU A 3 11.20 -3.61 5.33
N GLN A 4 11.66 -2.78 6.27
CA GLN A 4 11.90 -3.20 7.66
C GLN A 4 10.57 -3.52 8.35
N ILE A 5 9.52 -2.75 8.06
CA ILE A 5 8.17 -3.03 8.54
C ILE A 5 7.65 -4.34 7.94
N ILE A 6 7.81 -4.55 6.63
CA ILE A 6 7.38 -5.79 5.98
C ILE A 6 8.10 -6.99 6.61
N HIS A 7 9.42 -6.91 6.81
CA HIS A 7 10.19 -7.95 7.50
C HIS A 7 9.64 -8.23 8.90
N LYS A 8 9.47 -7.19 9.72
CA LYS A 8 8.97 -7.31 11.08
C LYS A 8 7.57 -7.93 11.15
N GLU A 9 6.66 -7.54 10.27
CA GLU A 9 5.30 -8.09 10.24
C GLU A 9 5.30 -9.55 9.78
N ILE A 10 6.15 -9.94 8.82
CA ILE A 10 6.34 -11.33 8.41
C ILE A 10 6.93 -12.18 9.54
N GLU A 11 7.90 -11.65 10.30
CA GLU A 11 8.46 -12.32 11.47
C GLU A 11 7.41 -12.59 12.55
N ASN A 12 6.43 -11.68 12.71
CA ASN A 12 5.32 -11.84 13.65
C ASN A 12 4.24 -12.80 13.15
N ASN A 13 3.97 -12.82 11.84
CA ASN A 13 2.97 -13.68 11.21
C ASN A 13 3.40 -14.05 9.79
N GLN A 14 3.80 -15.31 9.57
CA GLN A 14 4.28 -15.77 8.26
C GLN A 14 3.20 -15.75 7.17
N ASP A 15 1.91 -15.76 7.54
CA ASP A 15 0.79 -15.73 6.60
C ASP A 15 0.32 -14.30 6.27
N VAL A 16 0.94 -13.27 6.87
CA VAL A 16 0.57 -11.88 6.64
C VAL A 16 0.65 -11.52 5.15
N LYS A 17 -0.35 -10.78 4.67
CA LYS A 17 -0.41 -10.27 3.30
C LYS A 17 -0.44 -8.75 3.33
N PHE A 18 0.24 -8.14 2.36
CA PHE A 18 0.26 -6.70 2.18
C PHE A 18 -0.36 -6.33 0.86
N PHE A 19 -1.19 -5.29 0.87
CA PHE A 19 -1.56 -4.59 -0.34
C PHE A 19 -0.64 -3.37 -0.50
N LEU A 20 0.07 -3.30 -1.63
CA LEU A 20 0.97 -2.21 -1.99
C LEU A 20 0.26 -1.28 -2.97
N ALA A 21 -0.02 -0.05 -2.55
CA ALA A 21 -0.52 1.03 -3.40
C ALA A 21 0.61 2.04 -3.67
N THR A 22 1.11 2.06 -4.90
CA THR A 22 2.13 3.01 -5.37
C THR A 22 2.00 3.21 -6.88
N ASP A 23 2.30 4.41 -7.36
CA ASP A 23 2.44 4.73 -8.78
C ASP A 23 3.83 4.40 -9.34
N ASP A 24 4.78 3.98 -8.49
CA ASP A 24 6.11 3.58 -8.89
C ASP A 24 6.18 2.07 -9.24
N SER A 25 6.31 1.79 -10.54
CA SER A 25 6.42 0.44 -11.06
C SER A 25 7.72 -0.28 -10.65
N GLN A 26 8.80 0.45 -10.42
CA GLN A 26 10.07 -0.13 -9.96
C GLN A 26 9.93 -0.61 -8.51
N VAL A 27 9.26 0.18 -7.66
CA VAL A 27 8.97 -0.22 -6.27
C VAL A 27 8.09 -1.47 -6.23
N LYS A 28 7.06 -1.56 -7.09
CA LYS A 28 6.23 -2.78 -7.21
C LYS A 28 7.08 -4.00 -7.54
N ALA A 29 7.85 -3.93 -8.62
CA ALA A 29 8.68 -5.04 -9.09
C ALA A 29 9.70 -5.46 -8.02
N TYR A 30 10.33 -4.48 -7.36
CA TYR A 30 11.30 -4.71 -6.32
C TYR A 30 10.70 -5.42 -5.09
N LEU A 31 9.57 -4.92 -4.55
CA LEU A 31 8.95 -5.49 -3.35
C LEU A 31 8.33 -6.86 -3.61
N ILE A 32 7.69 -7.08 -4.76
CA ILE A 32 7.18 -8.41 -5.15
C ILE A 32 8.32 -9.43 -5.23
N LYS A 33 9.45 -9.05 -5.85
CA LYS A 33 10.61 -9.93 -5.97
C LYS A 33 11.24 -10.22 -4.60
N LYS A 34 11.32 -9.21 -3.73
CA LYS A 34 11.96 -9.33 -2.41
C LYS A 34 11.12 -10.13 -1.41
N PHE A 35 9.80 -10.05 -1.50
CA PHE A 35 8.85 -10.68 -0.56
C PHE A 35 7.83 -11.54 -1.32
N PRO A 36 8.27 -12.64 -1.95
CA PRO A 36 7.43 -13.45 -2.82
C PRO A 36 6.23 -14.02 -2.06
N GLY A 37 5.03 -13.83 -2.60
CA GLY A 37 3.78 -14.34 -2.03
C GLY A 37 3.20 -13.54 -0.85
N ALA A 38 3.89 -12.50 -0.38
CA ALA A 38 3.39 -11.61 0.67
C ALA A 38 2.84 -10.27 0.12
N ILE A 39 3.37 -9.79 -1.01
CA ILE A 39 2.99 -8.51 -1.61
C ILE A 39 1.98 -8.72 -2.74
N HIS A 40 0.84 -8.06 -2.61
CA HIS A 40 -0.18 -7.92 -3.65
C HIS A 40 -0.27 -6.47 -4.09
N THR A 41 -0.39 -6.23 -5.38
CA THR A 41 -0.58 -4.88 -5.93
C THR A 41 -1.37 -5.01 -7.23
N ASN A 42 -2.05 -3.93 -7.59
CA ASN A 42 -2.74 -3.83 -8.85
C ASN A 42 -1.78 -3.39 -9.96
N ASP A 43 -1.92 -3.98 -11.13
CA ASP A 43 -1.14 -3.65 -12.33
C ASP A 43 -2.04 -3.01 -13.40
N PHE A 44 -2.50 -1.81 -13.10
CA PHE A 44 -3.33 -1.01 -14.01
C PHE A 44 -2.75 0.40 -14.16
N GLU A 45 -3.16 1.11 -15.21
CA GLU A 45 -2.79 2.52 -15.43
C GLU A 45 -3.18 3.36 -14.21
N LEU A 46 -2.21 4.09 -13.65
CA LEU A 46 -2.45 5.14 -12.66
C LEU A 46 -2.14 6.48 -13.31
N ASN A 47 -3.21 7.24 -13.58
CA ASN A 47 -3.11 8.52 -14.25
C ASN A 47 -4.17 9.48 -13.69
N ARG A 48 -3.70 10.64 -13.22
CA ARG A 48 -4.53 11.62 -12.52
C ARG A 48 -5.44 12.42 -13.46
N THR A 49 -5.23 12.33 -14.77
CA THR A 49 -5.96 13.12 -15.77
C THR A 49 -6.91 12.28 -16.62
N THR A 50 -6.80 10.94 -16.57
CA THR A 50 -7.68 10.05 -17.31
C THR A 50 -8.75 9.48 -16.38
N ARG A 51 -9.97 9.35 -16.90
CA ARG A 51 -11.07 8.72 -16.16
C ARG A 51 -10.68 7.32 -15.66
N LYS A 52 -10.05 6.53 -16.53
CA LYS A 52 -9.63 5.15 -16.20
C LYS A 52 -8.58 5.14 -15.08
N GLY A 53 -7.60 6.03 -15.13
CA GLY A 53 -6.57 6.13 -14.08
C GLY A 53 -7.15 6.56 -12.73
N ILE A 54 -8.13 7.48 -12.72
CA ILE A 54 -8.84 7.88 -11.49
C ILE A 54 -9.69 6.71 -10.95
N GLU A 55 -10.44 6.02 -11.80
CA GLU A 55 -11.22 4.83 -11.40
C GLU A 55 -10.31 3.74 -10.81
N ASN A 56 -9.15 3.48 -11.42
CA ASN A 56 -8.18 2.52 -10.90
C ASN A 56 -7.59 2.97 -9.55
N ALA A 57 -7.29 4.26 -9.38
CA ALA A 57 -6.82 4.79 -8.10
C ALA A 57 -7.87 4.62 -6.97
N VAL A 58 -9.16 4.74 -7.30
CA VAL A 58 -10.25 4.46 -6.34
C VAL A 58 -10.27 2.98 -5.96
N ILE A 59 -9.99 2.05 -6.88
CA ILE A 59 -9.88 0.62 -6.54
C ILE A 59 -8.74 0.40 -5.52
N ASP A 60 -7.56 0.97 -5.76
CA ASP A 60 -6.43 0.88 -4.81
C ASP A 60 -6.78 1.48 -3.44
N LEU A 61 -7.50 2.60 -3.43
CA LEU A 61 -7.96 3.25 -2.22
C LEU A 61 -8.91 2.36 -1.41
N TYR A 62 -9.87 1.71 -2.09
CA TYR A 62 -10.78 0.76 -1.45
C TYR A 62 -10.03 -0.46 -0.90
N MET A 63 -9.08 -1.01 -1.67
CA MET A 63 -8.27 -2.15 -1.22
C MET A 63 -7.47 -1.80 0.04
N LEU A 64 -6.82 -0.63 0.08
CA LEU A 64 -6.14 -0.12 1.29
C LEU A 64 -7.12 0.04 2.46
N SER A 65 -8.31 0.61 2.21
CA SER A 65 -9.30 0.83 3.27
C SER A 65 -9.84 -0.45 3.91
N LYS A 66 -9.60 -1.61 3.28
CA LYS A 66 -10.03 -2.92 3.79
C LYS A 66 -8.91 -3.73 4.43
N THR A 67 -7.71 -3.16 4.59
CA THR A 67 -6.65 -3.81 5.36
C THR A 67 -6.85 -3.60 6.86
N GLU A 68 -6.25 -4.44 7.69
CA GLU A 68 -6.31 -4.28 9.15
C GLU A 68 -5.53 -3.05 9.65
N LYS A 69 -4.47 -2.70 8.90
CA LYS A 69 -3.56 -1.60 9.21
C LYS A 69 -2.94 -1.05 7.92
N ILE A 70 -2.75 0.26 7.88
CA ILE A 70 -2.10 1.00 6.81
C ILE A 70 -0.79 1.57 7.35
N TYR A 71 0.31 1.28 6.65
CA TYR A 71 1.59 1.95 6.87
C TYR A 71 1.79 2.99 5.77
N ALA A 72 2.07 4.24 6.14
CA ALA A 72 2.11 5.33 5.18
C ALA A 72 3.28 6.29 5.42
N SER A 73 3.69 6.98 4.35
CA SER A 73 4.59 8.13 4.45
C SER A 73 3.83 9.35 5.01
N HIS A 74 4.54 10.22 5.71
CA HIS A 74 3.96 11.47 6.22
C HIS A 74 3.41 12.36 5.08
N GLY A 75 2.22 12.93 5.27
CA GLY A 75 1.58 13.85 4.31
C GLY A 75 0.90 13.18 3.12
N SER A 76 0.70 11.86 3.14
CA SER A 76 -0.02 11.14 2.08
C SER A 76 -1.53 11.27 2.28
N SER A 77 -2.16 12.22 1.59
CA SER A 77 -3.64 12.36 1.58
C SER A 77 -4.35 11.09 1.08
N PHE A 78 -3.70 10.30 0.20
CA PHE A 78 -4.23 9.03 -0.28
C PHE A 78 -4.38 8.01 0.86
N SER A 79 -3.35 7.89 1.70
CA SER A 79 -3.36 6.96 2.84
C SER A 79 -4.31 7.42 3.94
N GLU A 80 -4.37 8.73 4.20
CA GLU A 80 -5.34 9.33 5.13
C GLU A 80 -6.77 9.12 4.66
N THR A 81 -7.04 9.27 3.36
CA THR A 81 -8.38 9.02 2.80
C THR A 81 -8.76 7.54 2.98
N ALA A 82 -7.87 6.60 2.68
CA ALA A 82 -8.15 5.17 2.88
C ALA A 82 -8.40 4.83 4.36
N PHE A 83 -7.62 5.42 5.28
CA PHE A 83 -7.82 5.30 6.71
C PHE A 83 -9.22 5.78 7.14
N HIS A 84 -9.64 6.97 6.69
CA HIS A 84 -10.97 7.50 7.00
C HIS A 84 -12.11 6.70 6.38
N MET A 85 -11.91 6.17 5.16
CA MET A 85 -12.91 5.33 4.50
C MET A 85 -13.13 3.97 5.18
N GLY A 86 -12.05 3.40 5.73
CA GLY A 86 -12.05 2.06 6.29
C GLY A 86 -12.18 2.01 7.81
N GLU A 87 -11.97 3.14 8.50
CA GLU A 87 -11.79 3.22 9.96
C GLU A 87 -10.69 2.26 10.45
N THR A 88 -9.65 2.07 9.64
CA THR A 88 -8.54 1.14 9.90
C THR A 88 -7.49 1.77 10.81
N LYS A 89 -6.42 1.03 11.16
CA LYS A 89 -5.29 1.63 11.88
C LYS A 89 -4.33 2.30 10.89
N LEU A 90 -3.86 3.51 11.18
CA LEU A 90 -2.85 4.22 10.36
C LEU A 90 -1.55 4.43 11.15
N GLU A 91 -0.44 3.96 10.61
CA GLU A 91 0.90 4.17 11.16
C GLU A 91 1.76 4.97 10.16
N ILE A 92 2.10 6.21 10.55
CA ILE A 92 2.98 7.06 9.75
C ILE A 92 4.43 6.71 10.03
N LEU A 93 5.11 6.24 9.00
CA LEU A 93 6.53 5.89 9.05
C LEU A 93 7.37 7.15 8.83
N LYS A 94 8.32 7.41 9.74
CA LYS A 94 9.22 8.56 9.70
C LYS A 94 10.61 8.13 9.25
N THR A 95 11.20 8.88 8.32
CA THR A 95 12.63 8.81 8.03
C THR A 95 13.37 9.49 9.19
N ASN A 96 14.24 8.74 9.87
CA ASN A 96 15.25 9.34 10.75
C ASN A 96 16.36 9.99 9.93
#